data_AF-A0A958RVA2-F1
#
_entry.id   AF-A0A958RVA2-F1
#
_cell.length_a   1.000
_cell.length_b   1.000
_cell.length_c   1.000
_cell.angle_alpha   90.00
_cell.angle_beta   90.00
_cell.angle_gamma   90.00
#
_symmetry.space_group_name_H-M   'P 1'
#
loop_
_entity.id
_entity.type
_entity.pdbx_description
1 polymer ?
#
loop_
_entity_poly.entity_id
_entity_poly.type
_entity_poly.pdbx_seq_one_letter_code
_entity_poly.pdbx_strand_id
1 'polypeptide(L)'
;MLVDLHIHSVFSDGDMAIPEIIDLYGQRGFGAIAITDHVCESQTLIGGFARAFNLSVTPNSFDFYHDLIESENERAKKLYGMMVIPGVELSKNSIRNDRSAHILALGIQKYISADGSIREICDSIHAQGGIAIAAHPVNTRVSEKQTYSLWNHRDDFAKYFDAWEVASGKHIFSEVMSSELPIVANSDLHRRHQLE
;
A
#
# COMPACT_ATOMS: atom_id res chain seq x y z
N MET A 1 7.84 -7.68 -17.44
CA MET A 1 6.44 -7.51 -16.98
C MET A 1 6.38 -6.19 -16.24
N LEU A 2 5.42 -5.31 -16.57
CA LEU A 2 5.18 -4.08 -15.80
C LEU A 2 4.31 -4.40 -14.59
N VAL A 3 4.66 -3.83 -13.43
CA VAL A 3 4.01 -4.10 -12.14
C VAL A 3 3.84 -2.79 -11.38
N ASP A 4 2.72 -2.65 -10.67
CA ASP A 4 2.49 -1.57 -9.71
C ASP A 4 1.83 -2.11 -8.44
N LEU A 5 2.49 -1.99 -7.30
CA LEU A 5 2.08 -2.64 -6.06
C LEU A 5 1.47 -1.67 -5.04
N HIS A 6 1.30 -0.39 -5.39
CA HIS A 6 0.80 0.63 -4.47
C HIS A 6 -0.24 1.52 -5.16
N ILE A 7 -1.53 1.19 -4.95
CA ILE A 7 -2.66 1.81 -5.63
C ILE A 7 -3.85 1.95 -4.67
N HIS A 8 -4.45 3.13 -4.65
CA HIS A 8 -5.59 3.49 -3.81
C HIS A 8 -6.86 3.68 -4.64
N SER A 9 -7.99 3.29 -4.05
CA SER A 9 -9.32 3.38 -4.64
C SER A 9 -10.25 4.22 -3.75
N VAL A 10 -11.52 4.31 -4.14
CA VAL A 10 -12.57 4.94 -3.31
C VAL A 10 -12.86 4.19 -1.99
N PHE A 11 -12.21 3.05 -1.73
CA PHE A 11 -12.27 2.38 -0.42
C PHE A 11 -11.43 3.08 0.65
N SER A 12 -10.52 3.96 0.25
CA SER A 12 -9.81 4.86 1.14
C SER A 12 -9.86 6.30 0.59
N ASP A 13 -8.79 6.82 -0.01
CA ASP A 13 -8.67 8.21 -0.43
C ASP A 13 -8.35 8.41 -1.92
N GLY A 14 -8.38 7.33 -2.70
CA GLY A 14 -8.38 7.34 -4.16
C GLY A 14 -9.67 7.90 -4.77
N ASP A 15 -9.63 8.30 -6.04
CA ASP A 15 -10.79 8.86 -6.77
C ASP A 15 -11.48 7.89 -7.74
N MET A 16 -10.95 6.68 -7.90
CA MET A 16 -11.43 5.68 -8.85
C MET A 16 -11.93 4.43 -8.14
N ALA A 17 -12.97 3.80 -8.69
CA ALA A 17 -13.40 2.48 -8.27
C ALA A 17 -12.41 1.40 -8.73
N ILE A 18 -12.33 0.29 -7.98
CA ILE A 18 -11.44 -0.85 -8.30
C ILE A 18 -11.59 -1.33 -9.76
N PRO A 19 -12.80 -1.49 -10.33
CA PRO A 19 -12.93 -1.88 -11.73
C PRO A 19 -12.35 -0.87 -12.72
N GLU A 20 -12.47 0.43 -12.43
CA GLU A 20 -11.94 1.51 -13.27
C GLU A 20 -10.41 1.52 -13.25
N ILE A 21 -9.82 1.30 -12.07
CA ILE A 21 -8.37 1.14 -11.89
C ILE A 21 -7.89 -0.06 -12.73
N ILE A 22 -8.56 -1.20 -12.63
CA ILE A 22 -8.17 -2.42 -13.33
C ILE A 22 -8.23 -2.23 -14.85
N ASP A 23 -9.26 -1.56 -15.36
CA ASP A 23 -9.33 -1.23 -16.79
C ASP A 23 -8.21 -0.26 -17.20
N LEU A 24 -7.92 0.75 -16.37
CA LEU A 24 -6.87 1.75 -16.61
C LEU A 24 -5.48 1.11 -16.76
N TYR A 25 -5.12 0.20 -15.84
CA TYR A 25 -3.85 -0.52 -15.85
C TYR A 25 -3.81 -1.63 -16.90
N GLY A 26 -4.90 -2.37 -17.06
CA GLY A 26 -5.01 -3.44 -18.06
C GLY A 26 -4.84 -2.93 -19.49
N GLN A 27 -5.47 -1.79 -19.82
CA GLN A 27 -5.31 -1.14 -21.13
C GLN A 27 -3.89 -0.60 -21.38
N ARG A 28 -3.11 -0.37 -20.31
CA ARG A 28 -1.69 0.05 -20.37
C ARG A 28 -0.71 -1.13 -20.43
N GLY A 29 -1.20 -2.37 -20.40
CA GLY A 29 -0.36 -3.56 -20.55
C GLY A 29 0.42 -3.94 -19.29
N PHE A 30 -0.05 -3.56 -18.11
CA PHE A 30 0.49 -4.08 -16.85
C PHE A 30 0.22 -5.59 -16.74
N GLY A 31 1.19 -6.34 -16.23
CA GLY A 31 1.06 -7.78 -16.02
C GLY A 31 0.64 -8.15 -14.61
N ALA A 32 0.90 -7.28 -13.64
CA ALA A 32 0.36 -7.41 -12.29
C ALA A 32 0.14 -6.04 -11.65
N ILE A 33 -0.90 -5.92 -10.82
CA ILE A 33 -1.11 -4.77 -9.94
C ILE A 33 -1.54 -5.23 -8.54
N ALA A 34 -1.38 -4.38 -7.53
CA ALA A 34 -2.00 -4.58 -6.22
C ALA A 34 -2.87 -3.38 -5.83
N ILE A 35 -4.08 -3.65 -5.34
CA ILE A 35 -4.91 -2.62 -4.71
C ILE A 35 -4.57 -2.62 -3.22
N THR A 36 -4.22 -1.47 -2.66
CA THR A 36 -3.61 -1.31 -1.34
C THR A 36 -4.22 -0.15 -0.56
N ASP A 37 -5.55 -0.07 -0.53
CA ASP A 37 -6.26 0.97 0.19
C ASP A 37 -5.86 1.02 1.67
N HIS A 38 -5.91 2.22 2.26
CA HIS A 38 -5.43 2.45 3.61
C HIS A 38 -6.20 1.64 4.68
N VAL A 39 -5.46 1.09 5.64
CA VAL A 39 -5.95 0.70 6.96
C VAL A 39 -5.27 1.60 7.98
N CYS A 40 -6.01 2.59 8.50
CA CYS A 40 -5.50 3.52 9.49
C CYS A 40 -5.51 2.90 10.90
N GLU A 41 -4.59 3.36 11.76
CA GLU A 41 -4.64 3.08 13.21
C GLU A 41 -6.03 3.40 13.76
N SER A 42 -6.55 2.57 14.67
CA SER A 42 -7.90 2.75 15.21
C SER A 42 -7.92 3.47 16.56
N GLN A 43 -6.78 3.43 17.26
CA GLN A 43 -6.66 3.96 18.62
C GLN A 43 -6.27 5.44 18.66
N THR A 44 -5.92 6.03 17.52
CA THR A 44 -5.55 7.45 17.43
C THR A 44 -6.78 8.29 17.07
N LEU A 45 -6.82 9.55 17.51
CA LEU A 45 -7.88 10.49 17.13
C LEU A 45 -7.95 10.64 15.60
N ILE A 46 -6.79 10.71 14.94
CA ILE A 46 -6.68 10.79 13.46
C ILE A 46 -7.29 9.56 12.82
N GLY A 47 -6.99 8.38 13.37
CA GLY A 47 -7.59 7.11 12.99
C GLY A 47 -9.10 7.05 13.09
N GLY A 48 -9.63 7.53 14.22
CA GLY A 48 -11.07 7.68 14.44
C GLY A 48 -11.72 8.59 13.39
N PHE A 49 -11.06 9.69 13.01
CA PHE A 49 -11.53 10.56 11.92
C PHE A 49 -11.50 9.87 10.57
N ALA A 50 -10.40 9.19 10.20
CA ALA A 50 -10.29 8.49 8.92
C ALA A 50 -11.45 7.48 8.74
N ARG A 51 -11.78 6.74 9.80
CA ARG A 51 -12.94 5.84 9.80
C ARG A 51 -14.27 6.57 9.63
N ALA A 52 -14.45 7.71 10.29
CA ALA A 52 -15.69 8.49 10.20
C ALA A 52 -15.92 9.09 8.80
N PHE A 53 -14.87 9.26 8.01
CA PHE A 53 -14.90 9.81 6.65
C PHE A 53 -14.69 8.77 5.54
N ASN A 54 -14.79 7.47 5.84
CA ASN A 54 -14.56 6.38 4.88
C ASN A 54 -13.19 6.40 4.19
N LEU A 55 -12.16 6.95 4.84
CA LEU A 55 -10.78 7.01 4.33
C LEU A 55 -9.94 5.78 4.75
N SER A 56 -10.59 4.69 5.13
CA SER A 56 -9.92 3.51 5.66
C SER A 56 -10.77 2.27 5.46
N VAL A 57 -10.15 1.21 4.98
CA VAL A 57 -10.67 -0.15 5.12
C VAL A 57 -10.72 -0.50 6.61
N THR A 58 -11.81 -1.13 7.03
CA THR A 58 -12.10 -1.47 8.43
C THR A 58 -12.34 -2.98 8.55
N PRO A 59 -12.33 -3.55 9.76
CA PRO A 59 -12.69 -4.96 9.94
C PRO A 59 -14.06 -5.33 9.34
N ASN A 60 -15.01 -4.38 9.33
CA ASN A 60 -16.36 -4.61 8.82
C ASN A 60 -16.45 -4.50 7.28
N SER A 61 -15.53 -3.79 6.64
CA SER A 61 -15.51 -3.60 5.18
C SER A 61 -14.48 -4.47 4.47
N PHE A 62 -13.53 -5.06 5.21
CA PHE A 62 -12.41 -5.82 4.65
C PHE A 62 -12.87 -7.02 3.79
N ASP A 63 -13.81 -7.83 4.27
CA ASP A 63 -14.25 -9.02 3.53
C ASP A 63 -14.87 -8.62 2.18
N PHE A 64 -15.72 -7.60 2.15
CA PHE A 64 -16.30 -7.09 0.90
C PHE A 64 -15.24 -6.48 -0.03
N TYR A 65 -14.30 -5.72 0.53
CA TYR A 65 -13.17 -5.14 -0.20
C TYR A 65 -12.31 -6.23 -0.87
N HIS A 66 -11.95 -7.26 -0.11
CA HIS A 66 -11.14 -8.39 -0.56
C HIS A 66 -11.86 -9.20 -1.64
N ASP A 67 -13.13 -9.57 -1.41
CA ASP A 67 -13.94 -10.34 -2.37
C ASP A 67 -14.13 -9.59 -3.70
N LEU A 68 -14.28 -8.26 -3.65
CA LEU A 68 -14.34 -7.44 -4.86
C LEU A 68 -13.04 -7.51 -5.65
N ILE A 69 -11.88 -7.41 -4.99
CA ILE A 69 -10.58 -7.52 -5.66
C ILE A 69 -10.40 -8.91 -6.29
N GLU A 70 -10.75 -9.97 -5.59
CA GLU A 70 -10.63 -11.34 -6.14
C GLU A 70 -11.58 -11.58 -7.32
N SER A 71 -12.81 -11.07 -7.25
CA SER A 71 -13.73 -11.10 -8.40
C SER A 71 -13.14 -10.36 -9.60
N GLU A 72 -12.56 -9.19 -9.37
CA GLU A 72 -11.98 -8.38 -10.43
C GLU A 72 -10.63 -8.92 -10.94
N ASN A 73 -9.88 -9.67 -10.11
CA ASN A 73 -8.69 -10.41 -10.52
C ASN A 73 -9.04 -11.44 -11.61
N GLU A 74 -10.14 -12.17 -11.43
CA GLU A 74 -10.63 -13.12 -12.45
C GLU A 74 -11.06 -12.41 -13.76
N ARG A 75 -11.61 -11.20 -13.65
CA ARG A 75 -11.93 -10.37 -14.82
C ARG A 75 -10.67 -9.86 -15.52
N ALA A 76 -9.71 -9.33 -14.76
CA ALA A 76 -8.45 -8.78 -15.25
C ALA A 76 -7.61 -9.84 -15.98
N LYS A 77 -7.53 -11.06 -15.44
CA LYS A 77 -6.85 -12.19 -16.09
C LYS A 77 -7.45 -12.50 -17.47
N LYS A 78 -8.79 -12.52 -17.57
CA LYS A 78 -9.50 -12.85 -18.82
C LYS A 78 -9.39 -11.77 -19.88
N LEU A 79 -9.50 -10.51 -19.48
CA LEU A 79 -9.54 -9.37 -20.41
C LEU A 79 -8.15 -8.87 -20.81
N TYR A 80 -7.21 -8.89 -19.86
CA TYR A 80 -5.93 -8.20 -20.01
C TYR A 80 -4.72 -9.12 -19.78
N GLY A 81 -4.92 -10.36 -19.30
CA GLY A 81 -3.80 -11.22 -18.87
C GLY A 81 -3.05 -10.64 -17.66
N MET A 82 -3.69 -9.75 -16.91
CA MET A 82 -3.13 -9.03 -15.76
C MET A 82 -3.57 -9.71 -14.45
N MET A 83 -2.63 -9.92 -13.54
CA MET A 83 -2.92 -10.36 -12.17
C MET A 83 -3.29 -9.16 -11.29
N VAL A 84 -4.31 -9.30 -10.45
CA VAL A 84 -4.66 -8.32 -9.41
C VAL A 84 -4.45 -8.97 -8.05
N ILE A 85 -3.65 -8.33 -7.21
CA ILE A 85 -3.25 -8.84 -5.90
C ILE A 85 -4.04 -8.06 -4.84
N PRO A 86 -4.83 -8.73 -3.97
CA PRO A 86 -5.41 -8.08 -2.80
C PRO A 86 -4.31 -7.62 -1.85
N GLY A 87 -4.41 -6.40 -1.35
CA GLY A 87 -3.51 -5.89 -0.33
C GLY A 87 -4.13 -4.72 0.42
N VAL A 88 -3.38 -4.17 1.36
CA VAL A 88 -3.74 -2.94 2.08
C VAL A 88 -2.48 -2.17 2.43
N GLU A 89 -2.60 -0.87 2.65
CA GLU A 89 -1.53 -0.07 3.25
C GLU A 89 -1.83 0.22 4.72
N LEU A 90 -1.07 -0.42 5.62
CA LEU A 90 -1.17 -0.19 7.06
C LEU A 90 -0.57 1.18 7.37
N SER A 91 -1.45 2.14 7.65
CA SER A 91 -1.14 3.56 7.75
C SER A 91 -1.02 3.99 9.21
N LYS A 92 0.21 4.03 9.73
CA LYS A 92 0.50 4.57 11.06
C LYS A 92 0.81 6.05 10.94
N ASN A 93 -0.18 6.89 11.22
CA ASN A 93 -0.10 8.33 11.04
C ASN A 93 0.12 9.02 12.40
N SER A 94 1.31 9.60 12.60
CA SER A 94 1.64 10.37 13.80
C SER A 94 1.67 11.87 13.52
N ILE A 95 1.47 12.68 14.56
CA ILE A 95 1.67 14.15 14.50
C ILE A 95 3.15 14.48 14.26
N ARG A 96 4.07 13.57 14.61
CA ARG A 96 5.50 13.70 14.32
C ARG A 96 5.87 12.74 13.18
N ASN A 97 6.38 13.29 12.08
CA ASN A 97 6.75 12.54 10.86
C ASN A 97 7.81 11.45 11.09
N ASP A 98 8.62 11.56 12.14
CA ASP A 98 9.61 10.56 12.55
C ASP A 98 8.98 9.28 13.14
N ARG A 99 7.65 9.28 13.36
CA ARG A 99 6.89 8.12 13.88
C ARG A 99 5.84 7.61 12.90
N SER A 100 5.58 8.34 11.83
CA SER A 100 4.71 7.82 10.78
C SER A 100 5.44 6.70 10.04
N ALA A 101 4.71 5.65 9.68
CA ALA A 101 5.23 4.50 8.96
C ALA A 101 4.09 3.87 8.17
N HIS A 102 4.34 3.58 6.91
CA HIS A 102 3.38 2.93 6.04
C HIS A 102 3.94 1.62 5.49
N ILE A 103 3.10 0.58 5.50
CA ILE A 103 3.50 -0.79 5.20
C ILE A 103 2.47 -1.37 4.24
N LEU A 104 2.91 -1.78 3.04
CA LEU A 104 2.06 -2.55 2.15
C LEU A 104 2.05 -4.00 2.61
N ALA A 105 0.85 -4.54 2.76
CA ALA A 105 0.60 -5.95 3.04
C ALA A 105 -0.07 -6.56 1.82
N LEU A 106 0.69 -7.29 1.01
CA LEU A 106 0.21 -7.88 -0.23
C LEU A 106 -0.13 -9.36 -0.04
N GLY A 107 -1.19 -9.83 -0.69
CA GLY A 107 -1.63 -11.23 -0.67
C GLY A 107 -2.21 -11.68 0.67
N ILE A 108 -2.67 -10.75 1.51
CA ILE A 108 -3.31 -11.08 2.79
C ILE A 108 -4.77 -11.53 2.58
N GLN A 109 -5.23 -12.44 3.42
CA GLN A 109 -6.57 -13.05 3.34
C GLN A 109 -7.47 -12.64 4.51
N LYS A 110 -6.88 -12.07 5.56
CA LYS A 110 -7.57 -11.62 6.77
C LYS A 110 -7.09 -10.22 7.12
N TYR A 111 -8.02 -9.43 7.62
CA TYR A 111 -7.75 -8.08 8.12
C TYR A 111 -6.58 -8.07 9.12
N ILE A 112 -5.67 -7.10 8.95
CA ILE A 112 -4.58 -6.80 9.87
C ILE A 112 -4.81 -5.39 10.43
N SER A 113 -4.72 -5.23 11.75
CA SER A 113 -4.79 -3.89 12.36
C SER A 113 -3.48 -3.14 12.20
N ALA A 114 -3.55 -1.84 11.89
CA ALA A 114 -2.39 -0.95 11.91
C ALA A 114 -1.94 -0.55 13.33
N ASP A 115 -2.66 -0.94 14.40
CA ASP A 115 -2.32 -0.54 15.78
C ASP A 115 -1.08 -1.26 16.34
N GLY A 116 -0.65 -2.37 15.75
CA GLY A 116 0.52 -3.13 16.19
C GLY A 116 1.86 -2.39 15.98
N SER A 117 2.92 -2.94 16.56
CA SER A 117 4.28 -2.55 16.18
C SER A 117 4.61 -2.99 14.74
N ILE A 118 5.60 -2.34 14.11
CA ILE A 118 6.05 -2.70 12.75
C ILE A 118 6.36 -4.20 12.64
N ARG A 119 7.04 -4.74 13.66
CA ARG A 119 7.35 -6.17 13.74
C ARG A 119 6.08 -7.01 13.78
N GLU A 120 5.14 -6.72 14.68
CA GLU A 120 3.90 -7.51 14.81
C GLU A 120 3.05 -7.46 13.54
N ILE A 121 3.06 -6.32 12.84
CA ILE A 121 2.40 -6.15 11.55
C ILE A 121 3.08 -7.05 10.51
N CYS A 122 4.40 -6.98 10.35
CA CYS A 122 5.14 -7.83 9.39
C CYS A 122 4.97 -9.32 9.70
N ASP A 123 5.12 -9.71 10.98
CA ASP A 123 4.91 -11.08 11.43
C ASP A 123 3.47 -11.56 11.08
N SER A 124 2.46 -10.67 11.19
CA SER A 124 1.06 -10.98 10.82
C SER A 124 0.85 -11.10 9.31
N ILE A 125 1.57 -10.32 8.50
CA ILE A 125 1.56 -10.41 7.03
C ILE A 125 2.16 -11.76 6.60
N HIS A 126 3.36 -12.05 7.10
CA HIS A 126 4.09 -13.29 6.77
C HIS A 126 3.37 -14.54 7.27
N ALA A 127 2.68 -14.48 8.42
CA ALA A 127 1.86 -15.59 8.92
C ALA A 127 0.71 -15.97 7.96
N GLN A 128 0.30 -15.06 7.08
CA GLN A 128 -0.68 -15.32 6.02
C GLN A 128 -0.04 -15.73 4.69
N GLY A 129 1.29 -15.81 4.62
CA GLY A 129 2.03 -16.00 3.37
C GLY A 129 2.11 -14.76 2.48
N GLY A 130 1.76 -13.59 3.03
CA GLY A 130 1.81 -12.31 2.31
C GLY A 130 3.22 -11.72 2.25
N ILE A 131 3.34 -10.60 1.54
CA ILE A 131 4.58 -9.83 1.35
C ILE A 131 4.45 -8.48 2.05
N ALA A 132 5.46 -8.10 2.83
CA ALA A 132 5.56 -6.82 3.53
C ALA A 132 6.52 -5.88 2.78
N ILE A 133 6.03 -4.71 2.36
CA ILE A 133 6.84 -3.69 1.67
C ILE A 133 6.84 -2.40 2.49
N ALA A 134 8.00 -1.80 2.69
CA ALA A 134 8.11 -0.47 3.28
C ALA A 134 7.74 0.59 2.23
N ALA A 135 6.56 1.21 2.37
CA ALA A 135 6.06 2.23 1.47
C ALA A 135 6.73 3.58 1.74
N HIS A 136 7.10 4.28 0.67
CA HIS A 136 7.73 5.61 0.62
C HIS A 136 8.41 6.01 1.94
N PRO A 137 9.51 5.32 2.30
CA PRO A 137 10.08 5.34 3.65
C PRO A 137 10.88 6.63 3.93
N VAL A 138 10.96 7.53 2.95
CA VAL A 138 11.68 8.80 2.98
C VAL A 138 10.79 9.94 2.46
N ASN A 139 11.30 11.17 2.51
CA ASN A 139 10.56 12.35 2.08
C ASN A 139 10.10 12.27 0.62
N THR A 140 8.77 12.20 0.39
CA THR A 140 8.14 12.21 -0.94
C THR A 140 8.20 13.57 -1.63
N ARG A 141 8.61 14.65 -0.94
CA ARG A 141 8.65 16.05 -1.42
C ARG A 141 7.30 16.61 -1.88
N VAL A 142 6.20 15.94 -1.50
CA VAL A 142 4.80 16.34 -1.74
C VAL A 142 4.14 16.67 -0.40
N SER A 143 2.99 17.35 -0.43
CA SER A 143 2.20 17.76 0.75
C SER A 143 1.41 16.59 1.39
N GLU A 144 2.08 15.48 1.65
CA GLU A 144 1.55 14.35 2.42
C GLU A 144 2.29 14.22 3.76
N LYS A 145 1.67 13.55 4.75
CA LYS A 145 2.27 13.39 6.08
C LYS A 145 3.45 12.40 5.99
N GLN A 146 4.65 12.97 6.11
CA GLN A 146 5.92 12.29 5.83
C GLN A 146 6.20 11.13 6.80
N THR A 147 6.84 10.06 6.31
CA THR A 147 7.37 8.95 7.13
C THR A 147 8.90 8.96 7.07
N TYR A 148 9.58 9.08 8.20
CA TYR A 148 11.04 8.85 8.30
C TYR A 148 11.39 7.68 9.21
N SER A 149 10.40 7.14 9.92
CA SER A 149 10.60 6.11 10.95
C SER A 149 11.25 4.85 10.36
N LEU A 150 10.71 4.37 9.24
CA LEU A 150 11.20 3.14 8.61
C LEU A 150 12.64 3.31 8.12
N TRP A 151 12.95 4.40 7.41
CA TRP A 151 14.30 4.60 6.86
C TRP A 151 15.35 4.91 7.94
N ASN A 152 15.00 5.70 8.96
CA ASN A 152 15.91 6.04 10.06
C ASN A 152 16.27 4.82 10.91
N HIS A 153 15.36 3.84 11.00
CA HIS A 153 15.54 2.60 11.75
C HIS A 153 15.70 1.38 10.83
N ARG A 154 16.11 1.58 9.56
CA ARG A 154 16.16 0.51 8.56
C ARG A 154 17.05 -0.66 8.96
N ASP A 155 18.15 -0.42 9.67
CA ASP A 155 19.07 -1.49 10.09
C ASP A 155 18.39 -2.45 11.09
N ASP A 156 17.43 -1.95 11.87
CA ASP A 156 16.61 -2.77 12.79
C ASP A 156 15.45 -3.47 12.05
N PHE A 157 14.90 -2.83 11.02
CA PHE A 157 13.68 -3.26 10.36
C PHE A 157 13.85 -4.04 9.06
N ALA A 158 15.00 -3.94 8.38
CA ALA A 158 15.24 -4.53 7.07
C ALA A 158 14.91 -6.03 7.01
N LYS A 159 15.17 -6.76 8.10
CA LYS A 159 14.87 -8.20 8.21
C LYS A 159 13.38 -8.56 8.25
N TYR A 160 12.49 -7.59 8.46
CA TYR A 160 11.04 -7.80 8.52
C TYR A 160 10.33 -7.42 7.20
N PHE A 161 11.01 -6.67 6.32
CA PHE A 161 10.45 -6.26 5.04
C PHE A 161 11.05 -7.08 3.91
N ASP A 162 10.21 -7.44 2.95
CA ASP A 162 10.63 -8.16 1.75
C ASP A 162 11.20 -7.20 0.69
N ALA A 163 10.73 -5.95 0.68
CA ALA A 163 11.22 -4.89 -0.19
C ALA A 163 10.94 -3.49 0.37
N TRP A 164 11.60 -2.50 -0.22
CA TRP A 164 11.47 -1.09 0.10
C TRP A 164 11.15 -0.29 -1.15
N GLU A 165 10.21 0.64 -1.07
CA GLU A 165 9.95 1.53 -2.19
C GLU A 165 11.15 2.44 -2.45
N VAL A 166 11.67 2.37 -3.68
CA VAL A 166 12.72 3.27 -4.21
C VAL A 166 12.14 4.43 -5.00
N ALA A 167 10.86 4.34 -5.37
CA ALA A 167 10.13 5.43 -6.00
C ALA A 167 8.63 5.32 -5.67
N SER A 168 8.03 6.48 -5.43
CA SER A 168 6.57 6.70 -5.37
C SER A 168 6.22 7.84 -6.32
N GLY A 169 5.26 7.60 -7.21
CA GLY A 169 4.88 8.52 -8.27
C GLY A 169 6.07 8.94 -9.15
N LYS A 170 6.32 10.25 -9.24
CA LYS A 170 7.43 10.81 -10.04
C LYS A 170 8.72 10.96 -9.23
N HIS A 171 8.73 10.54 -7.97
CA HIS A 171 9.83 10.78 -7.05
C HIS A 171 10.65 9.52 -6.85
N ILE A 172 11.96 9.65 -7.08
CA ILE A 172 12.95 8.62 -6.79
C ILE A 172 13.64 8.96 -5.47
N PHE A 173 13.83 7.93 -4.64
CA PHE A 173 14.49 7.99 -3.35
C PHE A 173 15.94 7.54 -3.50
N SER A 174 16.84 8.49 -3.72
CA SER A 174 18.27 8.21 -3.94
C SER A 174 18.91 7.43 -2.79
N GLU A 175 18.44 7.67 -1.57
CA GLU A 175 18.88 6.97 -0.37
C GLU A 175 18.59 5.47 -0.46
N VAL A 176 17.36 5.11 -0.82
CA VAL A 176 16.92 3.72 -1.02
C VAL A 176 17.65 3.10 -2.21
N MET A 177 17.77 3.84 -3.32
CA MET A 177 18.47 3.41 -4.53
C MET A 177 19.95 3.10 -4.27
N SER A 178 20.58 3.82 -3.36
CA SER A 178 21.99 3.61 -2.98
C SER A 178 22.21 2.49 -1.97
N SER A 179 21.15 1.85 -1.47
CA SER A 179 21.24 0.77 -0.49
C SER A 179 21.35 -0.61 -1.14
N GLU A 180 21.68 -1.62 -0.34
CA GLU A 180 21.69 -3.03 -0.77
C GLU A 180 20.36 -3.74 -0.48
N LEU A 181 19.32 -3.00 -0.08
CA LEU A 181 18.01 -3.56 0.24
C LEU A 181 17.27 -3.98 -1.05
N PRO A 182 16.40 -5.00 -1.00
CA PRO A 182 15.50 -5.28 -2.10
C PRO A 182 14.56 -4.08 -2.34
N ILE A 183 14.39 -3.70 -3.60
CA ILE A 183 13.67 -2.48 -3.99
C ILE A 183 12.50 -2.75 -4.93
N VAL A 184 11.46 -1.94 -4.80
CA VAL A 184 10.32 -1.85 -5.74
C VAL A 184 10.01 -0.38 -6.05
N ALA A 185 9.38 -0.11 -7.18
CA ALA A 185 8.98 1.23 -7.58
C ALA A 185 7.50 1.21 -7.96
N ASN A 186 6.70 2.07 -7.32
CA ASN A 186 5.24 2.05 -7.47
C ASN A 186 4.71 3.47 -7.73
N SER A 187 3.47 3.57 -8.20
CA SER A 187 2.87 4.88 -8.50
C SER A 187 2.34 5.61 -7.28
N ASP A 188 1.90 4.89 -6.25
CA ASP A 188 1.13 5.44 -5.15
C ASP A 188 -0.11 6.20 -5.69
N LEU A 189 -0.83 5.51 -6.57
CA LEU A 189 -1.91 6.09 -7.37
C LEU A 189 -3.12 6.39 -6.48
N HIS A 190 -3.52 7.65 -6.45
CA HIS A 190 -4.76 8.14 -5.85
C HIS A 190 -5.68 8.81 -6.88
N ARG A 191 -5.10 9.28 -7.99
CA ARG A 191 -5.74 10.11 -9.00
C ARG A 191 -5.33 9.65 -10.39
N ARG A 192 -6.30 9.51 -11.29
CA ARG A 192 -6.08 9.04 -12.67
C ARG A 192 -4.88 9.68 -13.40
N HIS A 193 -4.69 10.99 -13.23
CA HIS A 193 -3.64 11.75 -13.90
C HIS A 193 -2.20 11.39 -13.48
N GLN A 194 -1.99 10.63 -12.40
CA GLN A 194 -0.64 10.14 -12.03
C GLN A 194 -0.14 9.06 -13.01
N LEU A 195 -1.04 8.47 -13.82
CA LEU A 195 -0.77 7.47 -14.86
C LEU A 195 -0.89 8.01 -16.30
N GLU A 196 -0.96 9.33 -16.45
CA GLU A 196 -1.00 10.04 -17.74
C GLU A 196 0.34 10.71 -18.04
#